data_AF-A0A1G7H1M4-F1
#
_entry.id   AF-A0A1G7H1M4-F1
#
_cell.length_a   1.000
_cell.length_b   1.000
_cell.length_c   1.000
_cell.angle_alpha   90.00
_cell.angle_beta   90.00
_cell.angle_gamma   90.00
#
_symmetry.space_group_name_H-M   'P 1'
#
loop_
_entity.id
_entity.type
_entity.pdbx_description
1 polymer ?
#
loop_
_entity_poly.entity_id
_entity_poly.type
_entity_poly.pdbx_seq_one_letter_code
_entity_poly.pdbx_strand_id
1 'polypeptide(L)'
;MAPLRYALRYTAQGLEEVLLPLPQTLPGQEVGEVSLSHKPLEVYEAQGNLLARFALEEGEALEVRFRLRTTPLQAKPSWREALLREPPEAWPGILAHRGHRVERALGFLLSGRPHAWFLVDGLPLDPLLFQALGENPALLLPLGVAPDPRGYLGGHEGKRLLLFKTPWPGEEEPLRQSLRPLGLDPLPALRGLALASLGLSALGLATGPWPYLPYLGLLAFRQGPALKDLFRRSPRHALESLLFHAFALSVTTDPRPELGLGYLGLFFWNRLRPFSSAPRGSPEEA
;
A
#
# COMPACT_ATOMS: atom_id res chain seq x y z
N MET A 1 -13.65 -11.75 2.09
CA MET A 1 -12.20 -12.04 2.05
C MET A 1 -11.86 -12.93 3.22
N ALA A 2 -11.09 -14.00 2.98
CA ALA A 2 -10.52 -14.77 4.08
C ALA A 2 -9.55 -13.88 4.87
N PRO A 3 -9.55 -13.97 6.20
CA PRO A 3 -8.62 -13.20 7.02
C PRO A 3 -7.18 -13.64 6.77
N LEU A 4 -6.29 -12.66 6.72
CA LEU A 4 -4.88 -12.83 6.40
C LEU A 4 -4.04 -12.68 7.67
N ARG A 5 -2.94 -13.42 7.76
CA ARG A 5 -1.99 -13.32 8.86
C ARG A 5 -0.86 -12.36 8.51
N TYR A 6 -0.56 -11.46 9.42
CA TYR A 6 0.49 -10.46 9.29
C TYR A 6 1.39 -10.45 10.52
N ALA A 7 2.58 -9.90 10.33
CA ALA A 7 3.50 -9.55 11.40
C ALA A 7 3.91 -8.08 11.27
N LEU A 8 3.83 -7.34 12.37
CA LEU A 8 4.53 -6.08 12.55
C LEU A 8 5.87 -6.37 13.21
N ARG A 9 6.96 -5.92 12.61
CA ARG A 9 8.32 -6.12 13.14
C ARG A 9 8.97 -4.77 13.43
N TYR A 10 9.50 -4.64 14.64
CA TYR A 10 10.40 -3.58 15.07
C TYR A 10 11.77 -4.19 15.37
N THR A 11 12.84 -3.46 15.10
CA THR A 11 14.20 -3.84 15.48
C THR A 11 14.80 -2.68 16.26
N ALA A 12 15.21 -2.92 17.50
CA ALA A 12 15.79 -1.90 18.35
C ALA A 12 17.17 -1.47 17.84
N GLN A 13 17.43 -0.15 17.89
CA GLN A 13 18.70 0.43 17.43
C GLN A 13 19.72 0.61 18.56
N GLY A 14 19.32 0.32 19.79
CA GLY A 14 20.13 0.42 21.00
C GLY A 14 19.36 -0.15 22.18
N LEU A 15 19.92 -0.04 23.38
CA LEU A 15 19.17 -0.30 24.61
C LEU A 15 18.11 0.79 24.78
N GLU A 16 16.84 0.44 24.62
CA GLU A 16 15.75 1.41 24.67
C GLU A 16 14.48 0.84 25.30
N GLU A 17 13.78 1.68 26.06
CA GLU A 17 12.36 1.49 26.32
C GLU A 17 11.57 2.11 25.17
N VAL A 18 10.89 1.28 24.40
CA VAL A 18 10.11 1.72 23.23
C VAL A 18 8.62 1.56 23.50
N LEU A 19 7.86 2.59 23.14
CA LEU A 19 6.41 2.58 23.11
C LEU A 19 5.95 2.32 21.67
N LEU A 20 5.23 1.23 21.45
CA LEU A 20 4.79 0.83 20.11
C LEU A 20 3.28 0.65 20.05
N PRO A 21 2.64 1.10 18.96
CA PRO A 21 1.23 0.83 18.73
C PRO A 21 1.03 -0.65 18.39
N LEU A 22 -0.03 -1.22 18.96
CA LEU A 22 -0.50 -2.57 18.68
C LEU A 22 -1.68 -2.52 17.70
N PRO A 23 -1.83 -3.54 16.83
CA PRO A 23 -2.97 -3.63 15.94
C PRO A 23 -4.26 -3.80 16.76
N GLN A 24 -5.30 -3.08 16.36
CA GLN A 24 -6.59 -3.04 17.07
C GLN A 24 -7.77 -3.07 16.10
N THR A 25 -8.93 -3.54 16.58
CA THR A 25 -10.18 -3.52 15.81
C THR A 25 -10.71 -2.09 15.73
N LEU A 26 -10.95 -1.62 14.51
CA LEU A 26 -11.39 -0.25 14.20
C LEU A 26 -12.38 -0.31 13.02
N PRO A 27 -13.15 0.76 12.71
CA PRO A 27 -13.98 0.78 11.52
C PRO A 27 -13.21 0.36 10.27
N GLY A 28 -13.71 -0.64 9.55
CA GLY A 28 -13.06 -1.19 8.35
C GLY A 28 -11.98 -2.25 8.60
N GLN A 29 -11.63 -2.58 9.85
CA GLN A 29 -10.66 -3.63 10.19
C GLN A 29 -11.00 -4.38 11.48
N GLU A 30 -10.85 -5.69 11.44
CA GLU A 30 -11.03 -6.59 12.58
C GLU A 30 -9.70 -7.32 12.82
N VAL A 31 -9.22 -7.24 14.06
CA VAL A 31 -7.96 -7.84 14.50
C VAL A 31 -8.24 -8.97 15.49
N GLY A 32 -7.60 -10.11 15.29
CA GLY A 32 -7.69 -11.27 16.19
C GLY A 32 -6.38 -12.05 16.25
N GLU A 33 -6.33 -13.07 17.11
CA GLU A 33 -5.15 -13.96 17.27
C GLU A 33 -3.83 -13.18 17.45
N VAL A 34 -3.84 -12.12 18.28
CA VAL A 34 -2.64 -11.31 18.53
C VAL A 34 -1.65 -12.08 19.41
N SER A 35 -0.41 -12.17 18.96
CA SER A 35 0.71 -12.81 19.65
C SER A 35 1.93 -11.92 19.59
N LEU A 36 2.54 -11.67 20.75
CA LEU A 36 3.76 -10.87 20.89
C LEU A 36 4.96 -11.80 21.07
N SER A 37 6.08 -11.51 20.40
CA SER A 37 7.33 -12.25 20.64
C SER A 37 7.98 -11.92 21.98
N HIS A 38 7.67 -10.74 22.55
CA HIS A 38 8.15 -10.31 23.86
C HIS A 38 6.98 -9.96 24.76
N LYS A 39 7.18 -10.14 26.06
CA LYS A 39 6.22 -9.71 27.06
C LYS A 39 6.31 -8.18 27.21
N PRO A 40 5.21 -7.44 27.05
CA PRO A 40 5.21 -6.01 27.31
C PRO A 40 5.40 -5.74 28.81
N LEU A 41 6.12 -4.66 29.12
CA LEU A 41 6.18 -4.11 30.47
C LEU A 41 4.81 -3.57 30.89
N GLU A 42 4.12 -2.95 29.94
CA GLU A 42 2.81 -2.33 30.16
C GLU A 42 2.02 -2.32 28.84
N VAL A 43 0.70 -2.46 28.94
CA VAL A 43 -0.23 -2.28 27.83
C VAL A 43 -1.35 -1.36 28.31
N TYR A 44 -1.63 -0.31 27.54
CA TYR A 44 -2.64 0.66 27.90
C TYR A 44 -3.28 1.29 26.66
N GLU A 45 -4.45 1.89 26.85
CA GLU A 45 -5.14 2.66 25.83
C GLU A 45 -4.93 4.16 26.08
N ALA A 46 -4.51 4.89 25.05
CA ALA A 46 -4.39 6.35 25.09
C ALA A 46 -4.94 6.96 23.81
N GLN A 47 -5.87 7.91 23.94
CA GLN A 47 -6.47 8.64 22.81
C GLN A 47 -7.08 7.71 21.73
N GLY A 48 -7.58 6.53 22.15
CA GLY A 48 -8.13 5.53 21.23
C GLY A 48 -7.07 4.77 20.42
N ASN A 49 -5.83 4.72 20.92
CA ASN A 49 -4.76 3.84 20.45
C ASN A 49 -4.41 2.82 21.52
N LEU A 50 -4.26 1.56 21.13
CA LEU A 50 -3.68 0.51 21.96
C LEU A 50 -2.15 0.57 21.86
N LEU A 51 -1.50 0.83 22.99
CA LEU A 51 -0.05 1.01 23.08
C LEU A 51 0.54 -0.04 24.02
N ALA A 52 1.75 -0.48 23.71
CA ALA A 52 2.51 -1.36 24.57
C ALA A 52 3.96 -0.91 24.70
N ARG A 53 4.47 -0.98 25.93
CA ARG A 53 5.85 -0.62 26.26
C ARG A 53 6.71 -1.87 26.35
N PHE A 54 7.89 -1.82 25.76
CA PHE A 54 8.87 -2.89 25.75
C PHE A 54 10.23 -2.34 26.15
N ALA A 55 10.99 -3.09 26.95
CA ALA A 55 12.43 -2.90 27.07
C ALA A 55 13.10 -3.85 26.09
N LEU A 56 13.94 -3.32 25.20
CA LEU A 56 14.64 -4.09 24.18
C LEU A 56 16.14 -3.80 24.22
N GLU A 57 16.92 -4.84 23.96
CA GLU A 57 18.37 -4.73 23.77
C GLU A 57 18.71 -4.37 22.32
N GLU A 58 19.93 -3.89 22.09
CA GLU A 58 20.40 -3.52 20.76
C GLU A 58 20.31 -4.71 19.78
N GLY A 59 19.64 -4.50 18.64
CA GLY A 59 19.44 -5.53 17.62
C GLY A 59 18.33 -6.53 17.93
N GLU A 60 17.70 -6.46 19.11
CA GLU A 60 16.56 -7.29 19.46
C GLU A 60 15.35 -6.95 18.58
N ALA A 61 14.63 -7.98 18.12
CA ALA A 61 13.52 -7.82 17.18
C ALA A 61 12.18 -8.17 17.85
N LEU A 62 11.34 -7.17 18.06
CA LEU A 62 9.96 -7.37 18.46
C LEU A 62 9.09 -7.72 17.25
N GLU A 63 8.30 -8.77 17.37
CA GLU A 63 7.33 -9.18 16.37
C GLU A 63 5.93 -9.32 16.98
N VAL A 64 4.97 -8.63 16.38
CA VAL A 64 3.54 -8.73 16.71
C VAL A 64 2.85 -9.45 15.57
N ARG A 65 2.45 -10.71 15.81
CA ARG A 65 1.70 -11.52 14.84
C ARG A 65 0.21 -11.38 15.11
N PHE A 66 -0.59 -11.27 14.06
CA PHE A 66 -2.03 -11.13 14.19
C PHE A 66 -2.76 -11.58 12.92
N ARG A 67 -4.04 -11.88 13.10
CA ARG A 67 -5.00 -12.11 12.03
C ARG A 67 -5.74 -10.81 11.75
N LEU A 68 -5.79 -10.41 10.48
CA LEU A 68 -6.44 -9.19 10.03
C LEU A 68 -7.53 -9.52 9.01
N ARG A 69 -8.73 -9.01 9.25
CA ARG A 69 -9.81 -8.97 8.26
C ARG A 69 -10.14 -7.51 7.98
N THR A 70 -9.99 -7.09 6.74
CA THR A 70 -10.36 -5.74 6.31
C THR A 70 -11.66 -5.74 5.53
N THR A 71 -12.38 -4.63 5.61
CA THR A 71 -13.59 -4.36 4.84
C THR A 71 -13.49 -2.96 4.23
N PRO A 72 -13.93 -2.76 2.97
CA PRO A 72 -14.01 -1.43 2.40
C PRO A 72 -14.97 -0.54 3.20
N LEU A 73 -14.60 0.73 3.37
CA LEU A 73 -15.51 1.75 3.89
C LEU A 73 -15.98 2.63 2.74
N GLN A 74 -17.28 2.90 2.68
CA GLN A 74 -17.92 3.67 1.60
C GLN A 74 -18.90 4.70 2.17
N ALA A 75 -18.44 5.52 3.12
CA ALA A 75 -19.28 6.61 3.61
C ALA A 75 -19.42 7.72 2.56
N LYS A 76 -20.52 8.47 2.65
CA LYS A 76 -20.79 9.65 1.83
C LYS A 76 -20.96 10.86 2.75
N PRO A 77 -19.87 11.40 3.31
CA PRO A 77 -19.96 12.52 4.22
C PRO A 77 -20.46 13.78 3.49
N SER A 78 -21.14 14.67 4.23
CA SER A 78 -21.72 15.90 3.68
C SER A 78 -20.68 16.84 3.08
N TRP A 79 -19.43 16.80 3.57
CA TRP A 79 -18.33 17.62 3.08
C TRP A 79 -17.70 17.14 1.77
N ARG A 80 -18.01 15.92 1.30
CA ARG A 80 -17.37 15.30 0.14
C ARG A 80 -17.39 16.17 -1.12
N GLU A 81 -18.57 16.68 -1.49
CA GLU A 81 -18.73 17.46 -2.73
C GLU A 81 -18.11 18.85 -2.61
N ALA A 82 -18.03 19.40 -1.39
CA ALA A 82 -17.38 20.69 -1.16
C ALA A 82 -15.87 20.60 -1.36
N LEU A 83 -15.24 19.51 -0.92
CA LEU A 83 -13.80 19.31 -1.06
C LEU A 83 -13.34 19.15 -2.50
N LEU A 84 -14.17 18.59 -3.38
CA LEU A 84 -13.81 18.39 -4.81
C LEU A 84 -13.53 19.71 -5.56
N ARG A 85 -13.88 20.86 -4.98
CA ARG A 85 -13.60 22.20 -5.55
C ARG A 85 -12.30 22.80 -5.05
N GLU A 86 -11.67 22.16 -4.07
CA GLU A 86 -10.53 22.65 -3.32
C GLU A 86 -9.30 21.76 -3.58
N PRO A 87 -8.08 22.29 -3.49
CA PRO A 87 -6.87 21.48 -3.64
C PRO A 87 -6.78 20.42 -2.54
N PRO A 88 -6.44 19.15 -2.86
CA PRO A 88 -6.45 18.06 -1.89
C PRO A 88 -5.59 18.27 -0.64
N GLU A 89 -4.47 18.97 -0.78
CA GLU A 89 -3.54 19.30 0.30
C GLU A 89 -4.20 20.17 1.38
N ALA A 90 -5.17 21.00 0.99
CA ALA A 90 -5.86 21.92 1.91
C ALA A 90 -7.04 21.29 2.63
N TRP A 91 -7.51 20.10 2.21
CA TRP A 91 -8.74 19.49 2.73
C TRP A 91 -8.76 19.32 4.26
N PRO A 92 -7.71 18.81 4.92
CA PRO A 92 -7.70 18.68 6.39
C PRO A 92 -7.89 20.04 7.07
N GLY A 93 -7.22 21.09 6.58
CA GLY A 93 -7.31 22.45 7.12
C GLY A 93 -8.68 23.08 6.92
N ILE A 94 -9.26 22.93 5.74
CA ILE A 94 -10.62 23.42 5.43
C ILE A 94 -11.64 22.78 6.36
N LEU A 95 -11.53 21.47 6.60
CA LEU A 95 -12.46 20.74 7.47
C LEU A 95 -12.27 21.11 8.95
N ALA A 96 -11.03 21.22 9.41
CA ALA A 96 -10.76 21.70 10.77
C ALA A 96 -11.32 23.10 11.00
N HIS A 97 -11.16 24.02 10.04
CA HIS A 97 -11.72 25.37 10.12
C HIS A 97 -13.26 25.36 10.14
N ARG A 98 -13.89 24.36 9.53
CA ARG A 98 -15.35 24.12 9.57
C ARG A 98 -15.82 23.40 10.85
N GLY A 99 -14.93 23.19 11.83
CA GLY A 99 -15.26 22.60 13.13
C GLY A 99 -15.27 21.07 13.16
N HIS A 100 -14.79 20.39 12.11
CA HIS A 100 -14.66 18.93 12.12
C HIS A 100 -13.45 18.50 12.95
N ARG A 101 -13.56 17.36 13.63
CA ARG A 101 -12.41 16.75 14.33
C ARG A 101 -11.51 16.09 13.30
N VAL A 102 -10.29 16.57 13.16
CA VAL A 102 -9.29 16.02 12.25
C VAL A 102 -8.17 15.34 13.05
N GLU A 103 -7.89 14.10 12.69
CA GLU A 103 -6.80 13.31 13.25
C GLU A 103 -5.93 12.79 12.12
N ARG A 104 -4.63 12.62 12.36
CA ARG A 104 -3.76 11.87 11.45
C ARG A 104 -3.92 10.39 11.74
N ALA A 105 -3.92 9.60 10.68
CA ALA A 105 -3.91 8.16 10.73
C ALA A 105 -2.61 7.64 10.11
N LEU A 106 -1.90 6.82 10.87
CA LEU A 106 -0.64 6.20 10.50
C LEU A 106 -0.84 4.69 10.43
N GLY A 107 -0.39 4.10 9.32
CA GLY A 107 -0.44 2.67 9.16
C GLY A 107 0.28 2.17 7.92
N PHE A 108 -0.25 1.11 7.33
CA PHE A 108 0.38 0.44 6.19
C PHE A 108 -0.64 0.10 5.13
N LEU A 109 -0.27 0.22 3.85
CA LEU A 109 -0.91 -0.57 2.81
C LEU A 109 -0.62 -2.06 3.06
N LEU A 110 -1.54 -2.95 2.69
CA LEU A 110 -1.35 -4.39 2.88
C LEU A 110 -0.24 -5.01 2.01
N SER A 111 0.44 -4.20 1.19
CA SER A 111 1.72 -4.52 0.54
C SER A 111 2.93 -4.42 1.50
N GLY A 112 2.73 -3.87 2.70
CA GLY A 112 3.79 -3.58 3.68
C GLY A 112 4.35 -2.16 3.60
N ARG A 113 3.90 -1.34 2.64
CA ARG A 113 4.35 0.06 2.52
C ARG A 113 3.73 0.92 3.63
N PRO A 114 4.51 1.69 4.40
CA PRO A 114 3.98 2.70 5.29
C PRO A 114 3.12 3.70 4.51
N HIS A 115 2.04 4.17 5.14
CA HIS A 115 1.13 5.14 4.56
C HIS A 115 0.49 6.00 5.65
N ALA A 116 0.25 7.26 5.33
CA ALA A 116 -0.39 8.23 6.22
C ALA A 116 -1.60 8.85 5.53
N TRP A 117 -2.68 9.06 6.28
CA TRP A 117 -3.90 9.71 5.82
C TRP A 117 -4.57 10.43 6.99
N PHE A 118 -5.78 10.93 6.81
CA PHE A 118 -6.54 11.65 7.83
C PHE A 118 -7.82 10.92 8.22
N LEU A 119 -8.28 11.15 9.45
CA LEU A 119 -9.60 10.80 9.91
C LEU A 119 -10.34 12.10 10.23
N VAL A 120 -11.54 12.26 9.67
CA VAL A 120 -12.42 13.41 9.84
C VAL A 120 -13.69 12.90 10.48
N ASP A 121 -13.91 13.24 11.75
CA ASP A 121 -14.98 12.67 12.57
C ASP A 121 -14.99 11.12 12.54
N GLY A 122 -13.78 10.53 12.53
CA GLY A 122 -13.58 9.08 12.43
C GLY A 122 -13.72 8.49 11.02
N LEU A 123 -14.10 9.29 10.01
CA LEU A 123 -14.18 8.84 8.62
C LEU A 123 -12.86 9.08 7.87
N PRO A 124 -12.42 8.16 7.00
CA PRO A 124 -11.14 8.34 6.33
C PRO A 124 -11.15 9.40 5.24
N LEU A 125 -10.09 10.20 5.18
CA LEU A 125 -9.80 11.17 4.14
C LEU A 125 -8.34 10.98 3.69
N ASP A 126 -8.13 10.72 2.40
CA ASP A 126 -6.79 10.43 1.87
C ASP A 126 -6.49 11.27 0.60
N PRO A 127 -6.00 12.51 0.79
CA PRO A 127 -5.64 13.39 -0.32
C PRO A 127 -4.55 12.80 -1.22
N LEU A 128 -3.58 12.10 -0.63
CA LEU A 128 -2.43 11.55 -1.34
C LEU A 128 -2.86 10.44 -2.29
N LEU A 129 -3.63 9.45 -1.82
CA LEU A 129 -4.16 8.40 -2.71
C LEU A 129 -5.19 8.95 -3.70
N PHE A 130 -5.98 9.96 -3.32
CA PHE A 130 -6.89 10.62 -4.26
C PHE A 130 -6.11 11.17 -5.47
N GLN A 131 -5.05 11.94 -5.23
CA GLN A 131 -4.24 12.52 -6.30
C GLN A 131 -3.49 11.44 -7.09
N ALA A 132 -2.79 10.55 -6.39
CA ALA A 132 -1.96 9.53 -7.03
C ALA A 132 -2.78 8.57 -7.92
N LEU A 133 -4.05 8.30 -7.57
CA LEU A 133 -4.97 7.53 -8.39
C LEU A 133 -5.61 8.34 -9.52
N GLY A 134 -5.74 9.65 -9.36
CA GLY A 134 -6.12 10.56 -10.44
C GLY A 134 -5.06 10.57 -11.55
N GLU A 135 -3.78 10.54 -11.18
CA GLU A 135 -2.65 10.48 -12.11
C GLU A 135 -2.43 9.07 -12.68
N ASN A 136 -2.45 8.06 -11.82
CA ASN A 136 -2.25 6.66 -12.19
C ASN A 136 -3.36 5.77 -11.61
N PRO A 137 -4.46 5.56 -12.35
CA PRO A 137 -5.57 4.71 -11.92
C PRO A 137 -5.18 3.24 -11.64
N ALA A 138 -4.03 2.78 -12.12
CA ALA A 138 -3.50 1.43 -11.91
C ALA A 138 -2.61 1.28 -10.66
N LEU A 139 -2.37 2.37 -9.91
CA LEU A 139 -1.41 2.41 -8.79
C LEU A 139 -1.60 1.27 -7.78
N LEU A 140 -2.85 0.92 -7.46
CA LEU A 140 -3.18 -0.11 -6.46
C LEU A 140 -3.52 -1.48 -7.07
N LEU A 141 -3.37 -1.65 -8.39
CA LEU A 141 -3.55 -2.94 -9.06
C LEU A 141 -2.70 -4.06 -8.43
N PRO A 142 -1.46 -3.82 -7.96
CA PRO A 142 -0.70 -4.83 -7.22
C PRO A 142 -1.37 -5.37 -5.94
N LEU A 143 -2.25 -4.57 -5.32
CA LEU A 143 -3.07 -4.99 -4.16
C LEU A 143 -4.37 -5.70 -4.58
N GLY A 144 -4.60 -5.87 -5.88
CA GLY A 144 -5.80 -6.48 -6.44
C GLY A 144 -7.03 -5.58 -6.37
N VAL A 145 -6.84 -4.26 -6.40
CA VAL A 145 -7.92 -3.25 -6.38
C VAL A 145 -7.64 -2.13 -7.36
N ALA A 146 -8.70 -1.57 -7.94
CA ALA A 146 -8.63 -0.37 -8.77
C ALA A 146 -9.78 0.56 -8.35
N PRO A 147 -9.66 1.25 -7.20
CA PRO A 147 -10.74 2.08 -6.68
C PRO A 147 -10.89 3.39 -7.46
N ASP A 148 -12.08 3.98 -7.38
CA ASP A 148 -12.32 5.38 -7.78
C ASP A 148 -11.61 6.30 -6.78
N PRO A 149 -10.86 7.33 -7.23
CA PRO A 149 -10.22 8.30 -6.34
C PRO A 149 -11.19 8.89 -5.32
N ARG A 150 -12.43 9.17 -5.71
CA ARG A 150 -13.46 9.74 -4.82
C ARG A 150 -13.86 8.80 -3.68
N GLY A 151 -13.47 7.52 -3.74
CA GLY A 151 -13.60 6.58 -2.63
C GLY A 151 -12.78 6.97 -1.39
N TYR A 152 -11.76 7.82 -1.56
CA TYR A 152 -10.90 8.34 -0.48
C TYR A 152 -11.41 9.61 0.20
N LEU A 153 -12.63 10.05 -0.14
CA LEU A 153 -13.35 11.16 0.49
C LEU A 153 -14.42 10.62 1.46
N GLY A 154 -13.99 9.97 2.53
CA GLY A 154 -14.86 9.31 3.52
C GLY A 154 -14.77 7.78 3.53
N GLY A 155 -13.82 7.19 2.81
CA GLY A 155 -13.78 5.74 2.62
C GLY A 155 -12.40 5.17 2.26
N HIS A 156 -12.38 3.88 1.96
CA HIS A 156 -11.25 3.16 1.35
C HIS A 156 -11.61 1.78 0.82
N GLU A 157 -10.68 1.21 0.06
CA GLU A 157 -10.72 -0.06 -0.65
C GLU A 157 -10.47 -1.31 0.21
N GLY A 158 -10.25 -1.13 1.53
CA GLY A 158 -9.98 -2.24 2.45
C GLY A 158 -8.62 -2.93 2.24
N LYS A 159 -7.61 -2.24 1.67
CA LYS A 159 -6.24 -2.76 1.48
C LYS A 159 -5.21 -1.98 2.29
N ARG A 160 -5.60 -1.55 3.49
CA ARG A 160 -4.73 -0.91 4.47
C ARG A 160 -5.02 -1.34 5.91
N LEU A 161 -4.04 -1.14 6.78
CA LEU A 161 -4.09 -1.32 8.22
C LEU A 161 -3.92 0.06 8.87
N LEU A 162 -4.90 0.50 9.66
CA LEU A 162 -4.76 1.62 10.60
C LEU A 162 -4.10 1.10 11.87
N LEU A 163 -2.95 1.67 12.23
CA LEU A 163 -2.19 1.24 13.40
C LEU A 163 -2.23 2.27 14.52
N PHE A 164 -2.09 3.55 14.17
CA PHE A 164 -1.97 4.62 15.15
C PHE A 164 -2.65 5.90 14.67
N LYS A 165 -3.17 6.69 15.61
CA LYS A 165 -3.82 7.98 15.35
C LYS A 165 -3.22 9.07 16.22
N THR A 166 -3.04 10.26 15.68
CA THR A 166 -2.57 11.42 16.43
C THR A 166 -3.45 12.65 16.16
N PRO A 167 -3.55 13.61 17.10
CA PRO A 167 -4.20 14.89 16.83
C PRO A 167 -3.57 15.61 15.63
N TRP A 168 -4.38 16.34 14.88
CA TRP A 168 -3.92 17.25 13.83
C TRP A 168 -4.41 18.69 14.12
N PRO A 169 -3.55 19.72 13.99
CA PRO A 169 -2.14 19.68 13.59
C PRO A 169 -1.22 19.12 14.69
N GLY A 170 -0.11 18.49 14.29
CA GLY A 170 0.87 17.87 15.19
C GLY A 170 2.04 17.25 14.42
N GLU A 171 3.14 16.92 15.12
CA GLU A 171 4.33 16.31 14.53
C GLU A 171 4.04 14.95 13.89
N GLU A 172 4.79 14.65 12.82
CA GLU A 172 4.78 13.33 12.19
C GLU A 172 5.75 12.41 12.91
N GLU A 173 5.22 11.47 13.68
CA GLU A 173 6.05 10.35 14.13
C GLU A 173 6.15 9.29 13.03
N PRO A 174 7.35 9.01 12.50
CA PRO A 174 7.53 8.00 11.50
C PRO A 174 7.23 6.61 12.08
N LEU A 175 6.50 5.80 11.33
CA LEU A 175 6.30 4.38 11.68
C LEU A 175 7.64 3.64 11.61
N ARG A 176 8.13 3.22 12.79
CA ARG A 176 9.37 2.43 12.90
C ARG A 176 9.17 0.93 12.68
N GLN A 177 7.91 0.47 12.66
CA GLN A 177 7.58 -0.92 12.40
C GLN A 177 7.54 -1.20 10.89
N SER A 178 7.72 -2.46 10.53
CA SER A 178 7.51 -2.97 9.18
C SER A 178 6.38 -3.99 9.18
N LEU A 179 5.46 -3.91 8.22
CA LEU A 179 4.38 -4.87 8.06
C LEU A 179 4.75 -5.92 7.00
N ARG A 180 4.63 -7.21 7.36
CA ARG A 180 4.81 -8.32 6.42
C ARG A 180 3.67 -9.34 6.48
N PRO A 181 3.19 -9.87 5.34
CA PRO A 181 2.30 -11.02 5.35
C PRO A 181 3.05 -12.29 5.81
N LEU A 182 2.38 -13.16 6.56
CA LEU A 182 2.94 -14.42 7.06
C LEU A 182 2.59 -15.66 6.20
N GLY A 183 1.69 -15.52 5.24
CA GLY A 183 1.32 -16.60 4.33
C GLY A 183 2.38 -16.86 3.26
N LEU A 184 2.43 -18.10 2.76
CA LEU A 184 3.20 -18.41 1.55
C LEU A 184 2.64 -17.63 0.37
N ASP A 185 3.45 -16.72 -0.17
CA ASP A 185 3.13 -16.02 -1.40
C ASP A 185 3.98 -16.58 -2.56
N PRO A 186 3.39 -17.32 -3.51
CA PRO A 186 4.13 -17.79 -4.69
C PRO A 186 4.47 -16.67 -5.68
N LEU A 187 3.84 -15.48 -5.57
CA LEU A 187 3.99 -14.42 -6.57
C LEU A 187 5.43 -13.92 -6.74
N PRO A 188 6.24 -13.68 -5.68
CA PRO A 188 7.63 -13.27 -5.84
C PRO A 188 8.49 -14.31 -6.57
N ALA A 189 8.32 -15.60 -6.24
CA ALA A 189 9.07 -16.68 -6.86
C ALA A 189 8.70 -16.83 -8.35
N LEU A 190 7.40 -16.84 -8.66
CA LEU A 190 6.93 -16.91 -10.05
C LEU A 190 7.33 -15.68 -10.86
N ARG A 191 7.32 -14.48 -10.23
CA ARG A 191 7.84 -13.26 -10.87
C ARG A 191 9.34 -13.38 -11.15
N GLY A 192 10.13 -13.92 -10.22
CA GLY A 192 11.55 -14.16 -10.40
C GLY A 192 11.84 -15.08 -11.59
N LEU A 193 11.11 -16.20 -11.68
CA LEU A 193 11.20 -17.13 -12.80
C LEU A 193 10.79 -16.48 -14.14
N ALA A 194 9.69 -15.72 -14.14
CA ALA A 194 9.21 -14.98 -15.31
C ALA A 194 10.21 -13.91 -15.77
N LEU A 195 10.86 -13.19 -14.85
CA LEU A 195 11.90 -12.21 -15.18
C LEU A 195 13.19 -12.88 -15.66
N ALA A 196 13.62 -13.98 -15.04
CA ALA A 196 14.81 -14.71 -15.46
C ALA A 196 14.65 -15.28 -16.87
N SER A 197 13.51 -15.92 -17.15
CA SER A 197 13.18 -16.43 -18.50
C SER A 197 13.14 -15.31 -19.54
N LEU A 198 12.50 -14.19 -19.22
CA LEU A 198 12.47 -13.02 -20.08
C LEU A 198 13.86 -12.43 -20.33
N GLY A 199 14.72 -12.40 -19.31
CA GLY A 199 16.12 -11.97 -19.44
C GLY A 199 16.93 -12.88 -20.36
N LEU A 200 16.79 -14.20 -20.23
CA LEU A 200 17.44 -15.16 -21.12
C LEU A 200 16.93 -15.02 -22.57
N SER A 201 15.63 -14.81 -22.75
CA SER A 201 15.05 -14.57 -24.09
C SER A 201 15.42 -13.22 -24.68
N ALA A 202 15.59 -12.18 -23.88
CA ALA A 202 16.16 -10.92 -24.34
C ALA A 202 17.62 -11.07 -24.82
N LEU A 203 18.35 -12.09 -24.36
CA LEU A 203 19.70 -12.42 -24.82
C LEU A 203 19.70 -13.40 -26.02
N GLY A 204 18.54 -13.72 -26.58
CA GLY A 204 18.39 -14.60 -27.74
C GLY A 204 18.15 -16.09 -27.42
N LEU A 205 18.01 -16.46 -26.14
CA LEU A 205 17.72 -17.85 -25.76
C LEU A 205 16.20 -18.09 -25.70
N ALA A 206 15.69 -18.94 -26.58
CA ALA A 206 14.27 -19.30 -26.60
C ALA A 206 13.90 -20.11 -25.34
N THR A 207 13.33 -19.44 -24.33
CA THR A 207 12.84 -20.08 -23.11
C THR A 207 11.40 -20.59 -23.26
N GLY A 208 10.70 -20.12 -24.29
CA GLY A 208 9.29 -20.39 -24.51
C GLY A 208 8.38 -19.71 -23.48
N PRO A 209 7.05 -19.77 -23.65
CA PRO A 209 6.12 -19.05 -22.79
C PRO A 209 5.93 -19.73 -21.42
N TRP A 210 6.26 -21.02 -21.30
CA TRP A 210 5.95 -21.86 -20.15
C TRP A 210 6.45 -21.32 -18.80
N PRO A 211 7.65 -20.74 -18.68
CA PRO A 211 8.10 -20.16 -17.40
C PRO A 211 7.34 -18.88 -17.01
N TYR A 212 6.71 -18.19 -17.97
CA TYR A 212 5.99 -16.93 -17.76
C TYR A 212 4.49 -17.14 -17.49
N LEU A 213 3.88 -18.19 -18.04
CA LEU A 213 2.44 -18.46 -17.93
C LEU A 213 1.93 -18.64 -16.48
N PRO A 214 2.62 -19.36 -15.56
CA PRO A 214 2.16 -19.47 -14.17
C PRO A 214 2.08 -18.13 -13.46
N TYR A 215 3.03 -17.23 -13.72
CA TYR A 215 3.01 -15.86 -13.21
C TYR A 215 1.79 -15.10 -13.70
N LEU A 216 1.49 -15.17 -15.01
CA LEU A 216 0.31 -14.55 -15.59
C LEU A 216 -1.00 -15.12 -15.04
N GLY A 217 -1.10 -16.44 -14.89
CA GLY A 217 -2.27 -17.08 -14.29
C GLY A 217 -2.54 -16.57 -12.87
N LEU A 218 -1.48 -16.43 -12.06
CA LEU A 218 -1.60 -15.89 -10.71
C LEU A 218 -1.98 -14.39 -10.70
N LEU A 219 -1.43 -13.60 -11.61
CA LEU A 219 -1.84 -12.20 -11.77
C LEU A 219 -3.31 -12.09 -12.19
N ALA A 220 -3.76 -12.89 -13.17
CA ALA A 220 -5.15 -12.91 -13.62
C ALA A 220 -6.10 -13.27 -12.46
N PHE A 221 -5.73 -14.24 -11.62
CA PHE A 221 -6.51 -14.61 -10.45
C PHE A 221 -6.57 -13.50 -9.40
N ARG A 222 -5.44 -12.86 -9.07
CA ARG A 222 -5.35 -11.86 -7.99
C ARG A 222 -5.82 -10.47 -8.39
N GLN A 223 -5.63 -10.10 -9.65
CA GLN A 223 -5.81 -8.74 -10.15
C GLN A 223 -6.89 -8.65 -11.23
N GLY A 224 -7.39 -9.77 -11.77
CA GLY A 224 -8.38 -9.79 -12.85
C GLY A 224 -9.63 -8.95 -12.58
N PRO A 225 -10.29 -9.08 -11.41
CA PRO A 225 -11.43 -8.23 -11.08
C PRO A 225 -11.08 -6.74 -11.08
N ALA A 226 -9.96 -6.36 -10.47
CA ALA A 226 -9.49 -4.98 -10.46
C ALA A 226 -9.07 -4.48 -11.84
N LEU A 227 -8.50 -5.34 -12.68
CA LEU A 227 -8.15 -5.01 -14.06
C LEU A 227 -9.40 -4.79 -14.91
N LYS A 228 -10.47 -5.55 -14.67
CA LYS A 228 -11.78 -5.34 -15.30
C LYS A 228 -12.37 -4.00 -14.87
N ASP A 229 -12.32 -3.66 -13.59
CA ASP A 229 -12.80 -2.39 -13.07
C ASP A 229 -11.95 -1.20 -13.55
N LEU A 230 -10.63 -1.41 -13.70
CA LEU A 230 -9.74 -0.45 -14.32
C LEU A 230 -10.08 -0.27 -15.79
N PHE A 231 -10.27 -1.35 -16.55
CA PHE A 231 -10.59 -1.28 -17.98
C PHE A 231 -11.88 -0.50 -18.24
N ARG A 232 -12.90 -0.67 -17.40
CA ARG A 232 -14.16 0.07 -17.50
C ARG A 232 -14.01 1.58 -17.28
N ARG A 233 -13.07 2.01 -16.45
CA ARG A 233 -12.89 3.43 -16.07
C ARG A 233 -11.79 4.11 -16.87
N SER A 234 -10.71 3.40 -17.14
CA SER A 234 -9.51 3.87 -17.81
C SER A 234 -8.95 2.76 -18.72
N PRO A 235 -9.59 2.53 -19.90
CA PRO A 235 -9.17 1.49 -20.84
C PRO A 235 -7.70 1.60 -21.22
N ARG A 236 -7.20 2.84 -21.39
CA ARG A 236 -5.79 3.11 -21.73
C ARG A 236 -4.83 2.47 -20.73
N HIS A 237 -5.03 2.67 -19.42
CA HIS A 237 -4.13 2.15 -18.39
C HIS A 237 -4.25 0.63 -18.23
N ALA A 238 -5.46 0.08 -18.39
CA ALA A 238 -5.64 -1.36 -18.40
C ALA A 238 -4.95 -2.02 -19.60
N LEU A 239 -5.09 -1.44 -20.79
CA LEU A 239 -4.45 -1.92 -22.02
C LEU A 239 -2.93 -1.82 -21.94
N GLU A 240 -2.38 -0.76 -21.36
CA GLU A 240 -0.93 -0.64 -21.16
C GLU A 240 -0.36 -1.82 -20.36
N SER A 241 -1.01 -2.18 -19.25
CA SER A 241 -0.61 -3.35 -18.46
C SER A 241 -0.75 -4.67 -19.22
N LEU A 242 -1.81 -4.83 -20.01
CA LEU A 242 -2.03 -6.04 -20.82
C LEU A 242 -1.02 -6.16 -21.97
N LEU A 243 -0.77 -5.06 -22.68
CA LEU A 243 0.18 -4.98 -23.79
C LEU A 243 1.61 -5.23 -23.30
N PHE A 244 1.96 -4.74 -22.11
CA PHE A 244 3.23 -5.04 -21.48
C PHE A 244 3.44 -6.56 -21.30
N HIS A 245 2.44 -7.26 -20.79
CA HIS A 245 2.49 -8.71 -20.63
C HIS A 245 2.45 -9.49 -21.96
N ALA A 246 1.68 -9.00 -22.94
CA ALA A 246 1.64 -9.58 -24.28
C ALA A 246 3.00 -9.47 -24.98
N PHE A 247 3.67 -8.33 -24.85
CA PHE A 247 5.01 -8.12 -25.38
C PHE A 247 6.05 -8.98 -24.66
N ALA A 248 5.97 -9.09 -23.32
CA ALA A 248 6.83 -10.00 -22.58
C ALA A 248 6.71 -11.44 -23.08
N LEU A 249 5.48 -11.91 -23.31
CA LEU A 249 5.23 -13.24 -23.91
C LEU A 249 5.82 -13.36 -25.31
N SER A 250 5.66 -12.36 -26.18
CA SER A 250 6.20 -12.44 -27.54
C SER A 250 7.73 -12.57 -27.54
N VAL A 251 8.42 -11.88 -26.62
CA VAL A 251 9.88 -12.01 -26.46
C VAL A 251 10.28 -13.43 -26.06
N THR A 252 9.47 -14.12 -25.25
CA THR A 252 9.75 -15.52 -24.86
C THR A 252 9.54 -16.54 -25.99
N THR A 253 8.67 -16.23 -26.97
CA THR A 253 8.32 -17.13 -28.08
C THR A 253 9.12 -16.88 -29.36
N ASP A 254 9.45 -15.61 -29.65
CA ASP A 254 10.27 -15.18 -30.80
C ASP A 254 11.37 -14.24 -30.29
N PRO A 255 12.49 -14.78 -29.77
CA PRO A 255 13.56 -13.97 -29.20
C PRO A 255 14.22 -13.07 -30.25
N ARG A 256 14.04 -11.76 -30.09
CA ARG A 256 14.73 -10.73 -30.86
C ARG A 256 15.53 -9.84 -29.91
N PRO A 257 16.85 -10.01 -29.81
CA PRO A 257 17.66 -9.33 -28.80
C PRO A 257 17.51 -7.81 -28.80
N GLU A 258 17.33 -7.19 -29.98
CA GLU A 258 17.16 -5.75 -30.13
C GLU A 258 15.88 -5.26 -29.42
N LEU A 259 14.78 -5.99 -29.63
CA LEU A 259 13.47 -5.67 -29.03
C LEU A 259 13.42 -6.07 -27.55
N GLY A 260 14.04 -7.20 -27.20
CA GLY A 260 14.09 -7.70 -25.82
C GLY A 260 14.91 -6.78 -24.91
N LEU A 261 16.09 -6.34 -25.34
CA LEU A 261 16.93 -5.40 -24.59
C LEU A 261 16.30 -4.01 -24.51
N GLY A 262 15.70 -3.53 -25.60
CA GLY A 262 14.95 -2.27 -25.60
C GLY A 262 13.80 -2.28 -24.58
N TYR A 263 13.06 -3.39 -24.51
CA TYR A 263 12.00 -3.58 -23.52
C TYR A 263 12.52 -3.64 -22.08
N LEU A 264 13.62 -4.35 -21.82
CA LEU A 264 14.23 -4.36 -20.48
C LEU A 264 14.66 -2.95 -20.07
N GLY A 265 15.24 -2.18 -21.00
CA GLY A 265 15.56 -0.77 -20.79
C GLY A 265 14.33 0.05 -20.38
N LEU A 266 13.22 -0.05 -21.13
CA LEU A 266 11.96 0.64 -20.81
C LEU A 266 11.37 0.19 -19.47
N PHE A 267 11.41 -1.12 -19.16
CA PHE A 267 10.94 -1.66 -17.90
C PHE A 267 11.71 -1.10 -16.70
N PHE A 268 13.05 -1.10 -16.77
CA PHE A 268 13.88 -0.54 -15.71
C PHE A 268 13.72 0.97 -15.61
N TRP A 269 13.63 1.68 -16.73
CA TRP A 269 13.37 3.12 -16.75
C TRP A 269 12.06 3.48 -16.03
N ASN A 270 10.96 2.81 -16.39
CA ASN A 270 9.65 3.03 -15.75
C ASN A 270 9.63 2.66 -14.27
N ARG A 271 10.48 1.71 -13.84
CA ARG A 271 10.55 1.26 -12.45
C ARG A 271 11.43 2.15 -11.56
N LEU A 272 12.44 2.80 -12.15
CA LEU A 272 13.34 3.72 -11.47
C LEU A 272 12.85 5.17 -11.50
N ARG A 273 11.85 5.48 -12.34
CA ARG A 273 11.26 6.82 -12.38
C ARG A 273 10.65 7.15 -11.01
N PRO A 274 11.06 8.23 -10.35
CA PRO A 274 10.43 8.65 -9.10
C PRO A 274 8.96 8.99 -9.38
N PHE A 275 8.05 8.41 -8.60
CA PHE A 275 6.68 8.90 -8.55
C PHE A 275 6.74 10.33 -8.01
N SER A 276 6.10 11.29 -8.70
CA SER A 276 5.93 12.64 -8.18
C SER A 276 4.93 12.59 -7.03
N SER A 277 5.37 12.14 -5.86
CA SER A 277 4.57 12.10 -4.64
C SER A 277 5.36 12.53 -3.42
N ALA A 278 6.50 13.20 -3.60
CA ALA A 278 7.07 14.00 -2.55
C ALA A 278 6.33 15.35 -2.57
N PRO A 279 5.77 15.82 -1.44
CA PRO A 279 5.50 17.24 -1.33
C PRO A 279 6.83 17.95 -1.60
N ARG A 280 6.87 18.81 -2.62
CA ARG A 280 7.93 19.80 -2.70
C ARG A 280 7.85 20.56 -1.38
N GLY A 281 8.90 20.50 -0.58
CA GLY A 281 9.03 21.37 0.58
C GLY A 281 8.68 22.79 0.12
N SER A 282 7.75 23.42 0.83
CA SER A 282 7.41 24.81 0.61
C SER A 282 8.70 25.63 0.63
N PRO A 283 9.02 26.43 -0.40
CA PRO A 283 10.07 27.41 -0.32
C PRO A 283 9.54 28.62 0.45
N GLU A 284 9.42 28.46 1.77
CA GLU A 284 9.36 29.59 2.70
C GLU A 284 10.17 29.18 3.93
N GLU A 285 11.46 29.49 3.88
CA GLU A 285 12.33 29.95 4.99
C GLU A 285 13.80 29.93 4.51
N ALA A 286 14.17 30.95 3.73
CA ALA A 286 15.45 31.67 3.71
C ALA A 286 15.47 32.69 2.56
#